data_AF-A0AAU5KKV9-F1
#
_entry.id   AF-A0AAU5KKV9-F1
#
_cell.length_a   1.000
_cell.length_b   1.000
_cell.length_c   1.000
_cell.angle_alpha   90.00
_cell.angle_beta   90.00
_cell.angle_gamma   90.00
#
_symmetry.space_group_name_H-M   'P 1'
#
loop_
_entity.id
_entity.type
_entity.pdbx_description
1 polymer ?
#
loop_
_entity_poly.entity_id
_entity_poly.type
_entity_poly.pdbx_seq_one_letter_code
_entity_poly.pdbx_strand_id
1 'polypeptide(L)' 'MVEQTATSEPAQPEPPQPEPMPTEPPQDEPAGGESACLLALVCTDCGALADRPPPTACWRCGTVIERQ' A
#
# COMPACT_ATOMS: atom_id res chain seq x y z
N MET A 1 -4.48 -0.48 69.65
CA MET A 1 -5.61 0.10 68.90
C MET A 1 -5.18 1.47 68.41
N VAL A 2 -4.72 1.57 67.16
CA VAL A 2 -4.61 2.84 66.42
C VAL A 2 -4.99 2.50 64.98
N GLU A 3 -6.15 2.99 64.55
CA GLU A 3 -6.73 2.70 63.24
C GLU A 3 -5.99 3.47 62.15
N GLN A 4 -5.60 2.74 61.11
CA GLN A 4 -4.95 3.27 59.92
C GLN A 4 -6.00 3.98 59.06
N THR A 5 -5.94 5.31 59.01
CA THR A 5 -6.73 6.10 58.07
C THR A 5 -6.16 5.90 56.67
N ALA A 6 -6.79 5.00 55.91
CA ALA A 6 -6.59 4.87 54.48
C ALA A 6 -6.90 6.22 53.82
N THR A 7 -5.93 6.75 53.10
CA THR A 7 -6.13 7.83 52.13
C THR A 7 -7.20 7.38 51.14
N SER A 8 -8.42 7.88 51.32
CA SER A 8 -9.43 7.88 50.27
C SER A 8 -9.02 8.94 49.25
N GLU A 9 -8.22 8.54 48.28
CA GLU A 9 -7.96 9.34 47.09
C GLU A 9 -9.28 9.40 46.30
N PRO A 10 -9.91 10.58 46.15
CA PRO A 10 -11.11 10.67 45.32
C PRO A 10 -10.70 10.35 43.88
N ALA A 11 -11.34 9.35 43.29
CA ALA A 11 -11.22 9.01 41.88
C ALA A 11 -11.40 10.29 41.06
N GLN A 12 -10.31 10.78 40.48
CA GLN A 12 -10.39 11.89 39.54
C GLN A 12 -11.17 11.40 38.32
N PRO A 13 -12.20 12.12 37.86
CA PRO A 13 -12.89 11.74 36.63
C PRO A 13 -11.87 11.81 35.49
N GLU A 14 -11.66 10.69 34.80
CA GLU A 14 -10.84 10.68 33.58
C GLU A 14 -11.42 11.68 32.57
N PRO A 15 -10.58 12.52 31.92
CA PRO A 15 -11.05 13.37 30.84
C PRO A 15 -11.67 12.49 29.74
N PRO A 16 -12.70 12.97 29.02
CA PRO A 16 -13.26 12.21 27.92
C PRO A 16 -12.15 11.95 26.89
N GLN A 17 -11.79 10.69 26.73
CA GLN A 17 -10.89 10.25 25.68
C GLN A 17 -11.50 10.71 24.34
N PRO A 18 -10.74 11.35 23.45
CA PRO A 18 -11.25 11.66 22.11
C PRO A 18 -11.58 10.33 21.43
N GLU A 19 -12.87 10.07 21.22
CA GLU A 19 -13.31 8.94 20.40
C GLU A 19 -12.61 9.07 19.04
N PRO A 20 -11.98 8.01 18.50
CA PRO A 20 -11.42 8.06 17.18
C PRO A 20 -12.57 8.33 16.22
N MET A 21 -12.64 9.56 15.71
CA MET A 21 -13.52 9.92 14.62
C MET A 21 -13.31 8.90 13.51
N PRO A 22 -14.36 8.34 12.88
CA PRO A 22 -14.20 7.50 11.70
C PRO A 22 -13.38 8.28 10.67
N THR A 23 -12.09 7.96 10.58
CA THR A 23 -11.24 8.42 9.49
C THR A 23 -11.90 7.87 8.25
N GLU A 24 -12.36 8.76 7.38
CA GLU A 24 -12.86 8.38 6.07
C GLU A 24 -11.81 7.44 5.45
N PRO A 25 -12.20 6.25 4.95
CA PRO A 25 -11.24 5.40 4.30
C PRO A 25 -10.62 6.21 3.16
N PRO A 26 -9.29 6.16 2.96
CA PRO A 26 -8.66 6.80 1.82
C PRO A 26 -9.44 6.34 0.58
N GLN A 27 -9.94 7.30 -0.19
CA GLN A 27 -10.61 7.05 -1.46
C GLN A 27 -9.70 6.10 -2.24
N ASP A 28 -10.13 4.85 -2.40
CA ASP A 28 -9.40 3.82 -3.13
C ASP A 28 -8.97 4.41 -4.47
N GLU A 29 -7.67 4.69 -4.58
CA GLU A 29 -6.99 4.88 -5.85
C GLU A 29 -7.47 3.77 -6.79
N PRO A 30 -7.66 4.02 -8.10
CA PRO A 30 -8.12 2.97 -9.01
C PRO A 30 -7.16 1.78 -8.96
N ALA A 31 -7.54 0.77 -8.17
CA ALA A 31 -6.80 -0.44 -7.98
C ALA A 31 -6.85 -1.23 -9.30
N GLY A 32 -5.74 -1.22 -10.03
CA GLY A 32 -5.53 -2.08 -11.19
C GLY A 32 -5.63 -1.35 -12.54
N GLY A 33 -4.58 -0.62 -12.90
CA GLY A 33 -4.36 -0.17 -14.29
C GLY A 33 -2.94 -0.43 -14.81
N GLU A 34 -1.98 -0.66 -13.92
CA GLU A 34 -0.56 -0.76 -14.25
C GLU A 34 -0.12 -2.12 -14.80
N SER A 35 -0.89 -3.18 -14.55
CA SER A 35 -0.49 -4.54 -14.96
C SER A 35 -0.59 -4.77 -16.48
N ALA A 36 -1.62 -4.23 -17.15
CA ALA A 36 -1.82 -4.48 -18.58
C ALA A 36 -0.80 -3.73 -19.46
N CYS A 37 -0.41 -2.51 -19.06
CA CYS A 37 0.61 -1.73 -19.78
C CYS A 37 1.98 -2.41 -19.73
N LEU A 38 2.31 -3.12 -18.64
CA LEU A 38 3.57 -3.84 -18.50
C LEU A 38 3.61 -5.15 -19.29
N LEU A 39 2.47 -5.82 -19.52
CA LEU A 39 2.44 -7.03 -20.36
C LEU A 39 2.91 -6.75 -21.80
N ALA A 40 2.62 -5.55 -22.34
CA ALA A 40 3.08 -5.16 -23.67
C ALA A 40 4.61 -5.02 -23.78
N LEU A 41 5.33 -4.98 -22.66
CA LEU A 41 6.80 -4.91 -22.61
C LEU A 41 7.46 -6.29 -22.47
N VAL A 42 6.68 -7.36 -22.29
CA VAL A 42 7.21 -8.72 -22.10
C VAL A 42 7.54 -9.34 -23.46
N CYS A 43 8.79 -9.76 -23.63
CA CYS A 43 9.21 -10.53 -24.80
C CYS A 43 8.54 -11.91 -24.80
N THR A 44 7.82 -12.24 -25.87
CA THR A 44 7.14 -13.54 -26.01
C THR A 44 8.09 -14.72 -26.24
N ASP A 45 9.33 -14.45 -26.65
CA ASP A 45 10.35 -15.45 -26.92
C ASP A 45 11.12 -15.87 -25.65
N CYS A 46 11.57 -14.90 -24.85
CA CYS A 46 12.42 -15.17 -23.68
C CYS A 46 11.83 -14.73 -22.33
N GLY A 47 10.65 -14.11 -22.32
CA GLY A 47 9.97 -13.62 -21.10
C GLY A 47 10.63 -12.41 -20.43
N ALA A 48 11.66 -11.81 -21.03
CA ALA A 48 12.32 -10.64 -20.48
C ALA A 48 11.46 -9.39 -20.63
N LEU A 49 11.46 -8.54 -19.60
CA LEU A 49 10.81 -7.23 -19.63
C LEU A 49 11.72 -6.21 -20.32
N ALA A 50 11.20 -5.51 -21.32
CA ALA A 50 11.88 -4.40 -21.96
C ALA A 50 11.86 -3.13 -21.09
N ASP A 51 12.95 -2.38 -21.14
CA ASP A 51 13.08 -1.08 -20.44
C ASP A 51 12.38 0.06 -21.20
N ARG A 52 12.22 -0.08 -22.53
CA ARG A 52 11.58 0.92 -23.38
C ARG A 52 10.24 0.44 -23.95
N PRO A 53 9.31 1.36 -24.24
CA PRO A 53 8.08 1.02 -24.91
C PRO A 53 8.31 0.39 -26.30
N PRO A 54 7.45 -0.55 -26.74
CA PRO A 54 7.55 -1.13 -28.07
C PRO A 54 7.15 -0.08 -29.14
N PRO A 55 7.66 -0.19 -30.38
CA PRO A 55 8.56 -1.24 -30.86
C PRO A 55 9.99 -1.06 -30.34
N THR A 56 10.58 -2.13 -29.79
CA THR A 56 11.95 -2.12 -29.25
C THR A 56 12.60 -3.50 -29.36
N ALA A 57 13.93 -3.55 -29.41
CA ALA A 57 14.67 -4.81 -29.37
C ALA A 57 14.82 -5.31 -27.92
N CYS A 58 14.53 -6.60 -27.69
CA CYS A 58 14.78 -7.22 -26.40
C CYS A 58 16.28 -7.19 -26.08
N TRP A 59 16.65 -6.61 -24.94
CA TRP A 59 18.04 -6.55 -24.50
C TRP A 59 18.66 -7.94 -24.25
N ARG A 60 17.83 -8.97 -24.04
CA ARG A 60 18.27 -10.33 -23.71
C ARG A 60 18.50 -11.21 -24.92
N CYS A 61 17.54 -11.27 -25.86
CA CYS A 61 17.63 -12.16 -27.04
C CYS A 61 17.70 -11.43 -28.38
N GLY A 62 17.49 -10.10 -28.41
CA GLY A 62 17.52 -9.31 -29.63
C GLY A 62 16.22 -9.31 -30.45
N THR A 63 15.23 -10.14 -30.10
CA THR A 63 13.92 -10.18 -30.78
C THR A 63 13.19 -8.84 -30.66
N VAL A 64 12.53 -8.40 -31.73
CA VAL A 64 11.69 -7.20 -31.74
C VAL A 64 10.42 -7.48 -30.93
N ILE A 65 10.16 -6.65 -29.94
CA ILE A 65 8.93 -6.66 -29.14
C ILE A 65 8.00 -5.63 -29.78
N GLU A 66 6.76 -6.04 -30.07
CA GLU A 66 5.70 -5.18 -30.60
C GLU A 66 4.57 -5.03 -29.57
N ARG A 67 3.75 -3.98 -29.70
CA ARG A 67 2.56 -3.85 -28.86
C ARG A 67 1.56 -4.92 -29.30
N GLN A 68 1.43 -5.95 -28.47
CA GLN A 68 0.47 -7.05 -28.63
C GLN A 68 -0.97 -6.53 -28.66
#